data_AF-A0A0G4GRA6-F1
#
_entry.id   AF-A0A0G4GRA6-F1
#
_cell.length_a   1.000
_cell.length_b   1.000
_cell.length_c   1.000
_cell.angle_alpha   90.00
_cell.angle_beta   90.00
_cell.angle_gamma   90.00
#
_symmetry.space_group_name_H-M   'P 1'
#
loop_
_entity.id
_entity.type
_entity.pdbx_description
1 polymer ?
#
loop_
_entity_poly.entity_id
_entity_poly.type
_entity_poly.pdbx_seq_one_letter_code
_entity_poly.pdbx_strand_id
1 'polypeptide(L)'
;MHRGADPYDPYSHSGMAPQFDGPLGGMAAAAARQGSTPSIEITEMSDEVLKFTLTNCHDSMANALRRIMLADVPTLAIDLVTVEENEGALHDEYLAHRLGLLPIDSRHVAEYRRRQECSCAESCVHCTVQYDLDITNSGADQRCDDSGDLPVYHTDIQPGQEGADVPMPVQPGQDEHGGILLTKLAKNQRIKLHLTAIKGSGRVHAKWMPVQTACFRRDPIITVDPDRMQAAPLDHKLRIAAACPTKVFRVDEEQEEGGTFIVEKPQQCMFCDECTMAAEELGYRDLVAAREDQHKVHFTIESTGAMPAVMILKKAMEILSGKVNELREKLKEIQMEQGGEGAEGMREGMDLDHDIIPDELMLP
;
A
#
# COMPACT_ATOMS: atom_id res chain seq x y z
N MET A 1 -2.38 -48.76 22.89
CA MET A 1 -1.89 -47.97 21.73
C MET A 1 -2.67 -46.66 21.72
N HIS A 2 -2.14 -45.64 22.39
CA HIS A 2 -2.66 -44.28 22.33
C HIS A 2 -2.32 -43.69 20.95
N ARG A 3 -3.31 -43.16 20.23
CA ARG A 3 -3.08 -42.21 19.13
C ARG A 3 -3.29 -40.82 19.72
N GLY A 4 -2.22 -40.03 19.73
CA GLY A 4 -2.24 -38.64 20.15
C GLY A 4 -2.97 -37.77 19.12
N ALA A 5 -3.68 -36.76 19.62
CA ALA A 5 -4.25 -35.69 18.81
C ALA A 5 -3.14 -34.74 18.35
N ASP A 6 -3.30 -34.23 17.13
CA ASP A 6 -2.40 -33.33 16.43
C ASP A 6 -2.46 -31.91 17.05
N PRO A 7 -1.34 -31.30 17.46
CA PRO A 7 -1.32 -29.98 18.09
C PRO A 7 -1.50 -28.78 17.13
N TYR A 8 -1.83 -28.98 15.85
CA TYR A 8 -2.01 -27.91 14.86
C TYR A 8 -3.34 -27.94 14.10
N ASP A 9 -4.47 -28.18 14.80
CA ASP A 9 -5.80 -27.92 14.23
C ASP A 9 -6.36 -26.57 14.70
N PRO A 10 -6.40 -25.53 13.84
CA PRO A 10 -6.89 -24.19 14.20
C PRO A 10 -8.42 -24.10 14.33
N TYR A 11 -9.18 -25.19 14.18
CA TYR A 11 -10.64 -25.17 14.20
C TYR A 11 -11.30 -25.92 15.38
N SER A 12 -10.54 -26.41 16.37
CA SER A 12 -11.10 -27.24 17.46
C SER A 12 -11.62 -26.48 18.70
N HIS A 13 -11.72 -25.15 18.68
CA HIS A 13 -12.25 -24.37 19.81
C HIS A 13 -13.45 -23.49 19.40
N SER A 14 -14.61 -24.12 19.21
CA SER A 14 -15.90 -23.43 19.33
C SER A 14 -16.26 -23.27 20.82
N GLY A 15 -15.58 -22.34 21.50
CA GLY A 15 -15.96 -21.88 22.84
C GLY A 15 -16.75 -20.59 22.74
N MET A 16 -18.01 -20.60 23.18
CA MET A 16 -18.87 -19.42 23.25
C MET A 16 -18.20 -18.28 24.02
N ALA A 17 -18.11 -17.10 23.40
CA ALA A 17 -17.74 -15.87 24.08
C ALA A 17 -18.79 -15.53 25.16
N PRO A 18 -18.39 -15.14 26.39
CA PRO A 18 -19.35 -14.70 27.39
C PRO A 18 -19.92 -13.33 26.99
N GLN A 19 -21.25 -13.25 26.92
CA GLN A 19 -21.99 -12.01 26.77
C GLN A 19 -21.86 -11.19 28.05
N PHE A 20 -21.24 -10.01 27.96
CA PHE A 20 -21.23 -9.00 29.01
C PHE A 20 -22.47 -8.11 28.82
N ASP A 21 -23.55 -8.41 29.55
CA ASP A 21 -24.67 -7.50 29.75
C ASP A 21 -24.45 -6.72 31.05
N GLY A 22 -24.14 -5.43 30.93
CA GLY A 22 -24.05 -4.49 32.04
C GLY A 22 -24.24 -3.06 31.51
N PRO A 23 -25.24 -2.30 32.00
CA PRO A 23 -25.57 -0.99 31.44
C PRO A 23 -24.64 0.05 32.06
N LEU A 24 -23.96 0.86 31.26
CA LEU A 24 -23.59 2.27 31.50
C LEU A 24 -22.61 2.75 30.42
N GLY A 25 -22.96 3.82 29.71
CA GLY A 25 -22.02 4.68 28.97
C GLY A 25 -21.94 4.53 27.44
N GLY A 26 -22.48 3.48 26.83
CA GLY A 26 -22.29 3.20 25.39
C GLY A 26 -23.18 3.96 24.39
N MET A 27 -24.24 4.64 24.85
CA MET A 27 -25.26 5.18 23.92
C MET A 27 -24.87 6.48 23.22
N ALA A 28 -23.87 7.22 23.72
CA ALA A 28 -23.42 8.46 23.05
C ALA A 28 -22.50 8.20 21.84
N ALA A 29 -21.77 7.08 21.82
CA ALA A 29 -20.84 6.75 20.73
C ALA A 29 -21.52 5.99 19.57
N ALA A 30 -22.61 5.26 19.85
CA ALA A 30 -23.35 4.52 18.83
C ALA A 30 -24.26 5.40 17.96
N ALA A 31 -24.62 6.60 18.43
CA ALA A 31 -25.60 7.47 17.78
C ALA A 31 -25.05 8.38 16.65
N ALA A 32 -23.75 8.34 16.34
CA ALA A 32 -23.11 9.25 15.39
C ALA A 32 -22.61 8.60 14.08
N ARG A 33 -22.82 7.30 13.84
CA ARG A 33 -22.12 6.55 12.77
C ARG A 33 -22.98 6.09 11.59
N GLN A 34 -24.16 6.67 11.39
CA GLN A 34 -24.91 6.54 10.14
C GLN A 34 -24.70 7.82 9.32
N GLY A 35 -23.70 7.82 8.44
CA GLY A 35 -23.53 8.88 7.43
C GLY A 35 -22.17 9.57 7.34
N SER A 36 -21.11 9.09 8.01
CA SER A 36 -19.80 9.71 7.84
C SER A 36 -19.12 9.24 6.56
N THR A 37 -18.93 10.17 5.62
CA THR A 37 -18.19 9.92 4.38
C THR A 37 -16.71 9.65 4.68
N PRO A 38 -16.04 8.78 3.91
CA PRO A 38 -14.60 8.59 4.03
C PRO A 38 -13.85 9.91 3.88
N SER A 39 -12.86 10.15 4.74
CA SER A 39 -12.03 11.37 4.67
C SER A 39 -10.54 11.06 4.77
N ILE A 40 -9.72 11.88 4.13
CA ILE A 40 -8.27 11.75 4.06
C ILE A 40 -7.64 13.00 4.65
N GLU A 41 -6.70 12.81 5.57
CA GLU A 41 -5.88 13.87 6.15
C GLU A 41 -4.41 13.55 5.89
N ILE A 42 -3.71 14.43 5.19
CA ILE A 42 -2.30 14.24 4.86
C ILE A 42 -1.45 14.72 6.04
N THR A 43 -0.61 13.85 6.58
CA THR A 43 0.30 14.17 7.69
C THR A 43 1.70 14.52 7.22
N GLU A 44 2.18 13.90 6.13
CA GLU A 44 3.50 14.17 5.56
C GLU A 44 3.43 13.95 4.05
N MET A 45 4.02 14.86 3.26
CA MET A 45 4.03 14.76 1.80
C MET A 45 5.38 15.21 1.25
N SER A 46 6.08 14.29 0.62
CA SER A 46 7.25 14.51 -0.21
C SER A 46 7.12 13.69 -1.51
N ASP A 47 8.09 13.83 -2.42
CA ASP A 47 8.10 13.03 -3.65
C ASP A 47 8.31 11.54 -3.36
N GLU A 48 9.12 11.22 -2.35
CA GLU A 48 9.45 9.84 -1.98
C GLU A 48 8.46 9.24 -0.98
N VAL A 49 7.93 10.04 -0.04
CA VAL A 49 7.13 9.53 1.08
C VAL A 49 5.81 10.29 1.19
N LEU A 50 4.71 9.55 1.33
CA LEU A 50 3.39 10.08 1.66
C LEU A 50 2.83 9.35 2.88
N LYS A 51 2.54 10.10 3.94
CA LYS A 51 1.79 9.61 5.10
C LYS A 51 0.46 10.32 5.20
N PHE A 52 -0.61 9.56 5.37
CA PHE A 52 -1.96 10.11 5.53
C PHE A 52 -2.82 9.23 6.43
N THR A 53 -3.83 9.83 7.03
CA THR A 53 -4.84 9.14 7.82
C THR A 53 -6.13 9.04 7.01
N LEU A 54 -6.70 7.84 6.92
CA LEU A 54 -7.98 7.56 6.30
C LEU A 54 -8.99 7.27 7.42
N THR A 55 -10.03 8.08 7.54
CA THR A 55 -11.08 7.94 8.55
C THR A 55 -12.41 7.55 7.92
N ASN A 56 -13.31 6.96 8.72
CA ASN A 56 -14.63 6.49 8.30
C ASN A 56 -14.57 5.47 7.16
N CYS A 57 -13.59 4.56 7.22
CA CYS A 57 -13.32 3.62 6.15
C CYS A 57 -13.07 2.22 6.70
N HIS A 58 -13.67 1.20 6.08
CA HIS A 58 -13.42 -0.20 6.43
C HIS A 58 -12.11 -0.72 5.83
N ASP A 59 -11.58 -1.79 6.43
CA ASP A 59 -10.35 -2.46 6.00
C ASP A 59 -10.37 -2.95 4.57
N SER A 60 -11.54 -3.34 4.08
CA SER A 60 -11.71 -3.80 2.70
C SER A 60 -11.29 -2.72 1.71
N MET A 61 -11.69 -1.47 1.96
CA MET A 61 -11.36 -0.32 1.13
C MET A 61 -9.90 0.10 1.30
N ALA A 62 -9.40 0.15 2.55
CA ALA A 62 -7.98 0.43 2.82
C ALA A 62 -7.07 -0.61 2.14
N ASN A 63 -7.36 -1.90 2.30
CA ASN A 63 -6.60 -2.97 1.67
C ASN A 63 -6.77 -3.00 0.15
N ALA A 64 -7.93 -2.61 -0.39
CA ALA A 64 -8.11 -2.45 -1.83
C ALA A 64 -7.16 -1.37 -2.38
N LEU A 65 -7.11 -0.19 -1.77
CA LEU A 65 -6.17 0.87 -2.14
C LEU A 65 -4.72 0.37 -2.05
N ARG A 66 -4.36 -0.28 -0.95
CA ARG A 66 -3.02 -0.87 -0.74
C ARG A 66 -2.64 -1.83 -1.87
N ARG A 67 -3.54 -2.74 -2.24
CA ARG A 67 -3.31 -3.73 -3.30
C ARG A 67 -3.20 -3.09 -4.68
N ILE A 68 -4.01 -2.08 -4.97
CA ILE A 68 -3.96 -1.34 -6.24
C ILE A 68 -2.63 -0.60 -6.37
N MET A 69 -2.17 0.07 -5.31
CA MET A 69 -0.89 0.77 -5.30
C MET A 69 0.28 -0.18 -5.57
N LEU A 70 0.24 -1.40 -5.02
CA LEU A 70 1.28 -2.40 -5.26
C LEU A 70 1.21 -3.02 -6.65
N ALA A 71 0.02 -3.39 -7.13
CA ALA A 71 -0.11 -4.33 -8.24
C ALA A 71 -0.66 -3.72 -9.54
N ASP A 72 -1.48 -2.68 -9.48
CA ASP A 72 -2.26 -2.22 -10.63
C ASP A 72 -1.82 -0.86 -11.17
N VAL A 73 -1.17 -0.03 -10.36
CA VAL A 73 -0.60 1.24 -10.83
C VAL A 73 0.54 0.93 -11.83
N PRO A 74 0.45 1.42 -13.09
CA PRO A 74 1.42 1.04 -14.11
C PRO A 74 2.70 1.88 -14.03
N THR A 75 3.82 1.27 -14.40
CA THR A 75 5.14 1.93 -14.57
C THR A 75 5.84 1.46 -15.84
N LEU A 76 6.95 2.10 -16.19
CA LEU A 76 7.90 1.62 -17.20
C LEU A 76 9.00 0.82 -16.51
N ALA A 77 9.41 -0.29 -17.13
CA ALA A 77 10.59 -1.06 -16.70
C ALA A 77 11.22 -1.74 -17.92
N ILE A 78 12.53 -1.98 -17.88
CA ILE A 78 13.24 -2.75 -18.90
C ILE A 78 12.71 -4.19 -18.91
N ASP A 79 12.38 -4.67 -20.10
CA ASP A 79 11.80 -6.00 -20.30
C ASP A 79 12.62 -6.87 -21.22
N LEU A 80 13.15 -6.30 -22.29
CA LEU A 80 14.04 -7.00 -23.20
C LEU A 80 15.44 -6.38 -23.12
N VAL A 81 16.44 -7.25 -22.98
CA VAL A 81 17.86 -6.88 -23.04
C VAL A 81 18.48 -7.70 -24.16
N THR A 82 18.89 -7.02 -25.23
CA THR A 82 19.60 -7.61 -26.36
C THR A 82 21.09 -7.40 -26.13
N VAL A 83 21.82 -8.49 -25.90
CA VAL A 83 23.27 -8.48 -25.69
C VAL A 83 23.94 -8.56 -27.06
N GLU A 84 24.68 -7.53 -27.45
CA GLU A 84 25.57 -7.58 -28.62
C GLU A 84 26.95 -8.09 -28.21
N GLU A 85 27.47 -7.59 -27.08
CA GLU A 85 28.78 -7.95 -26.54
C GLU A 85 28.74 -7.89 -25.01
N ASN A 86 29.19 -8.94 -24.33
CA ASN A 86 29.42 -8.94 -22.89
C ASN A 86 30.68 -9.73 -22.57
N GLU A 87 31.78 -9.01 -22.35
CA GLU A 87 33.06 -9.58 -21.88
C GLU A 87 33.22 -9.45 -20.36
N GLY A 88 32.21 -8.94 -19.67
CA GLY A 88 32.21 -8.73 -18.23
C GLY A 88 32.18 -10.03 -17.42
N ALA A 89 32.41 -9.91 -16.11
CA ALA A 89 32.40 -11.06 -15.21
C ALA A 89 30.98 -11.58 -14.88
N LEU A 90 29.95 -10.74 -15.01
CA LEU A 90 28.56 -11.13 -14.77
C LEU A 90 27.96 -11.75 -16.04
N HIS A 91 27.32 -12.91 -15.88
CA HIS A 91 26.57 -13.52 -16.96
C HIS A 91 25.37 -12.67 -17.38
N ASP A 92 24.98 -12.81 -18.64
CA ASP A 92 23.96 -12.04 -19.32
C ASP A 92 22.63 -12.03 -18.55
N GLU A 93 22.21 -13.17 -18.00
CA GLU A 93 20.95 -13.30 -17.27
C GLU A 93 20.95 -12.50 -15.96
N TYR A 94 22.08 -12.44 -15.25
CA TYR A 94 22.20 -11.66 -14.02
C TYR A 94 22.20 -10.16 -14.33
N LEU A 95 22.91 -9.76 -15.38
CA LEU A 95 22.94 -8.37 -15.81
C LEU A 95 21.57 -7.90 -16.31
N ALA A 96 20.90 -8.71 -17.12
CA ALA A 96 19.55 -8.44 -17.60
C ALA A 96 18.54 -8.35 -16.44
N HIS A 97 18.64 -9.23 -15.45
CA HIS A 97 17.79 -9.18 -14.26
C HIS A 97 18.00 -7.88 -13.46
N ARG A 98 19.25 -7.46 -13.25
CA ARG A 98 19.55 -6.18 -12.57
C ARG A 98 19.02 -4.98 -13.34
N LEU A 99 19.23 -4.94 -14.65
CA LEU A 99 18.72 -3.89 -15.53
C LEU A 99 17.19 -3.81 -15.50
N GLY A 100 16.51 -4.97 -15.46
CA GLY A 100 15.06 -5.04 -15.34
C GLY A 100 14.51 -4.44 -14.05
N LEU A 101 15.30 -4.38 -12.97
CA LEU A 101 14.89 -3.83 -11.67
C LEU A 101 15.19 -2.33 -11.51
N LEU A 102 15.78 -1.68 -12.51
CA LEU A 102 16.00 -0.24 -12.48
C LEU A 102 14.65 0.50 -12.53
N PRO A 103 14.35 1.38 -11.56
CA PRO A 103 13.17 2.22 -11.64
C PRO A 103 13.34 3.25 -12.76
N ILE A 104 12.38 3.33 -13.67
CA ILE A 104 12.36 4.32 -14.77
C ILE A 104 11.34 5.40 -14.44
N ASP A 105 11.67 6.65 -14.77
CA ASP A 105 10.75 7.76 -14.65
C ASP A 105 9.42 7.44 -15.38
N SER A 106 8.36 7.36 -14.59
CA SER A 106 7.05 6.90 -14.99
C SER A 106 5.98 7.97 -14.74
N ARG A 107 6.38 9.23 -14.51
CA ARG A 107 5.44 10.36 -14.35
C ARG A 107 4.45 10.46 -15.52
N HIS A 108 4.95 10.22 -16.73
CA HIS A 108 4.20 10.28 -17.99
C HIS A 108 3.78 8.91 -18.54
N VAL A 109 3.73 7.86 -17.71
CA VAL A 109 3.35 6.49 -18.13
C VAL A 109 1.98 6.38 -18.81
N ALA A 110 1.10 7.38 -18.65
CA ALA A 110 -0.20 7.44 -19.31
C ALA A 110 -0.09 7.60 -20.84
N GLU A 111 0.98 8.23 -21.33
CA GLU A 111 1.23 8.49 -22.75
C GLU A 111 1.62 7.22 -23.52
N TYR A 112 2.10 6.21 -22.79
CA TYR A 112 2.47 4.91 -23.34
C TYR A 112 1.29 3.93 -23.30
N ARG A 113 1.12 3.18 -24.37
CA ARG A 113 0.18 2.05 -24.46
C ARG A 113 0.85 0.78 -23.99
N ARG A 114 0.08 -0.14 -23.40
CA ARG A 114 0.61 -1.50 -23.18
C ARG A 114 0.91 -2.14 -24.53
N ARG A 115 1.93 -3.00 -24.57
CA ARG A 115 2.34 -3.69 -25.80
C ARG A 115 1.17 -4.45 -26.45
N GLN A 116 0.35 -5.12 -25.64
CA GLN A 116 -0.81 -5.92 -26.07
C GLN A 116 -1.97 -5.07 -26.62
N GLU A 117 -2.03 -3.79 -26.27
CA GLU A 117 -3.07 -2.84 -26.70
C GLU A 117 -2.60 -1.96 -27.87
N CYS A 118 -1.37 -2.17 -28.34
CA CYS A 118 -0.79 -1.40 -29.42
C CYS A 118 -1.10 -2.05 -30.78
N SER A 119 -1.34 -1.22 -31.80
CA SER A 119 -1.68 -1.66 -33.16
C SER A 119 -0.45 -1.90 -34.07
N CYS A 120 0.77 -1.82 -33.53
CA CYS A 120 1.99 -2.00 -34.33
C CYS A 120 2.49 -3.44 -34.32
N ALA A 121 3.22 -3.84 -35.37
CA ALA A 121 3.68 -5.22 -35.55
C ALA A 121 4.75 -5.63 -34.51
N GLU A 122 5.79 -4.82 -34.29
CA GLU A 122 6.96 -5.23 -33.48
C GLU A 122 7.37 -4.27 -32.35
N SER A 123 7.53 -2.98 -32.63
CA SER A 123 7.81 -1.95 -31.62
C SER A 123 7.52 -0.58 -32.20
N CYS A 124 7.16 0.40 -31.36
CA CYS A 124 6.98 1.79 -31.77
C CYS A 124 7.13 2.72 -30.55
N VAL A 125 7.34 4.01 -30.83
CA VAL A 125 7.55 5.06 -29.82
C VAL A 125 6.43 5.19 -28.78
N HIS A 126 5.21 4.71 -29.08
CA HIS A 126 4.06 4.77 -28.17
C HIS A 126 3.94 3.59 -27.21
N CYS A 127 4.74 2.53 -27.38
CA CYS A 127 4.61 1.31 -26.55
C CYS A 127 5.94 0.76 -26.03
N THR A 128 7.06 1.28 -26.54
CA THR A 128 8.42 0.90 -26.14
C THR A 128 9.28 2.13 -25.96
N VAL A 129 10.20 2.07 -25.01
CA VAL A 129 11.29 3.04 -24.83
C VAL A 129 12.61 2.28 -25.03
N GLN A 130 13.52 2.84 -25.84
CA GLN A 130 14.79 2.19 -26.20
C GLN A 130 15.96 2.90 -25.52
N TYR A 131 16.93 2.11 -25.05
CA TYR A 131 18.17 2.58 -24.44
C TYR A 131 19.36 1.77 -24.92
N ASP A 132 20.54 2.37 -24.81
CA ASP A 132 21.82 1.76 -25.16
C ASP A 132 22.79 1.84 -23.98
N LEU A 133 23.55 0.77 -23.76
CA LEU A 133 24.68 0.74 -22.84
C LEU A 133 25.90 0.22 -23.60
N ASP A 134 26.83 1.11 -23.95
CA ASP A 134 28.08 0.77 -24.64
C ASP A 134 29.27 1.35 -23.84
N ILE A 135 29.96 0.49 -23.10
CA ILE A 135 31.09 0.88 -22.26
C ILE A 135 32.24 -0.08 -22.46
N THR A 136 33.44 0.48 -22.64
CA THR A 136 34.69 -0.26 -22.69
C THR A 136 35.64 0.27 -21.61
N ASN A 137 36.18 -0.62 -20.78
CA ASN A 137 37.22 -0.21 -19.83
C ASN A 137 38.59 -0.15 -20.53
N SER A 138 39.04 1.05 -20.88
CA SER A 138 40.38 1.28 -21.46
C SER A 138 41.52 1.24 -20.43
N GLY A 139 41.20 1.18 -19.13
CA GLY A 139 42.15 1.27 -18.02
C GLY A 139 42.68 2.70 -17.75
N ALA A 140 42.08 3.72 -18.38
CA ALA A 140 42.41 5.13 -18.19
C ALA A 140 41.24 5.97 -17.64
N ASP A 141 40.08 5.34 -17.39
CA ASP A 141 38.94 6.00 -16.77
C ASP A 141 39.27 6.34 -15.31
N GLN A 142 38.95 7.57 -14.89
CA GLN A 142 39.23 8.05 -13.53
C GLN A 142 38.39 7.35 -12.46
N ARG A 143 37.31 6.68 -12.87
CA ARG A 143 36.42 5.90 -12.00
C ARG A 143 36.97 4.52 -11.67
N CYS A 144 38.02 4.07 -12.34
CA CYS A 144 38.63 2.77 -12.06
C CYS A 144 39.09 2.70 -10.60
N ASP A 145 38.80 1.59 -9.94
CA ASP A 145 39.30 1.34 -8.59
C ASP A 145 40.80 0.98 -8.58
N ASP A 146 41.38 0.75 -7.40
CA ASP A 146 42.80 0.42 -7.24
C ASP A 146 43.24 -0.83 -8.01
N SER A 147 42.28 -1.71 -8.38
CA SER A 147 42.54 -2.92 -9.17
C SER A 147 42.49 -2.66 -10.69
N GLY A 148 42.09 -1.45 -11.10
CA GLY A 148 41.87 -1.07 -12.50
C GLY A 148 40.47 -1.44 -13.02
N ASP A 149 39.56 -1.86 -12.14
CA ASP A 149 38.20 -2.23 -12.53
C ASP A 149 37.31 -0.99 -12.62
N LEU A 150 36.63 -0.83 -13.75
CA LEU A 150 35.70 0.27 -14.00
C LEU A 150 34.31 -0.09 -13.47
N PRO A 151 33.76 0.62 -12.47
CA PRO A 151 32.37 0.47 -12.08
C PRO A 151 31.45 1.04 -13.16
N VAL A 152 30.46 0.24 -13.55
CA VAL A 152 29.41 0.60 -14.52
C VAL A 152 28.11 0.86 -13.76
N TYR A 153 27.54 2.04 -13.92
CA TYR A 153 26.34 2.49 -13.24
C TYR A 153 25.15 2.61 -14.21
N HIS A 154 23.94 2.72 -13.66
CA HIS A 154 22.75 2.99 -14.48
C HIS A 154 22.81 4.35 -15.20
N THR A 155 23.60 5.31 -14.69
CA THR A 155 23.79 6.64 -15.30
C THR A 155 24.60 6.59 -16.59
N ASP A 156 25.30 5.50 -16.85
CA ASP A 156 26.00 5.29 -18.13
C ASP A 156 25.03 4.91 -19.27
N ILE A 157 23.79 4.52 -18.95
CA ILE A 157 22.75 4.20 -19.94
C ILE A 157 22.35 5.46 -20.71
N GLN A 158 22.37 5.37 -22.04
CA GLN A 158 21.99 6.45 -22.95
C GLN A 158 20.64 6.17 -23.60
N PRO A 159 19.87 7.21 -23.99
CA PRO A 159 18.67 7.01 -24.79
C PRO A 159 19.02 6.45 -26.17
N GLY A 160 18.38 5.34 -26.56
CA GLY A 160 18.56 4.66 -27.85
C GLY A 160 17.57 5.12 -28.92
N GLN A 161 16.87 6.23 -28.67
CA GLN A 161 15.90 6.82 -29.60
C GLN A 161 15.96 8.36 -29.54
N GLU A 162 15.64 9.01 -30.66
CA GLU A 162 15.60 10.46 -30.75
C GLU A 162 14.37 11.04 -30.03
N GLY A 163 14.59 12.01 -29.15
CA GLY A 163 13.53 12.72 -28.43
C GLY A 163 14.08 13.48 -27.22
N ALA A 164 13.60 14.69 -26.98
CA ALA A 164 14.09 15.52 -25.87
C ALA A 164 13.61 15.03 -24.48
N ASP A 165 12.62 14.14 -24.44
CA ASP A 165 11.91 13.75 -23.20
C ASP A 165 11.78 12.22 -23.09
N VAL A 166 12.87 11.51 -23.39
CA VAL A 166 12.93 10.05 -23.20
C VAL A 166 13.00 9.77 -21.69
N PRO A 167 12.06 9.00 -21.11
CA PRO A 167 12.11 8.70 -19.68
C PRO A 167 13.35 7.88 -19.36
N MET A 168 14.16 8.32 -18.40
CA MET A 168 15.41 7.67 -18.02
C MET A 168 15.27 6.91 -16.70
N PRO A 169 16.14 5.91 -16.42
CA PRO A 169 16.26 5.33 -15.09
C PRO A 169 16.51 6.44 -14.04
N VAL A 170 15.77 6.39 -12.92
CA VAL A 170 15.85 7.44 -11.91
C VAL A 170 17.07 7.26 -11.03
N GLN A 171 17.75 8.38 -10.72
CA GLN A 171 18.83 8.40 -9.76
C GLN A 171 18.24 8.49 -8.34
N PRO A 172 18.52 7.51 -7.44
CA PRO A 172 18.13 7.63 -6.05
C PRO A 172 18.97 8.73 -5.38
N GLY A 173 18.32 9.79 -4.89
CA GLY A 173 18.98 10.86 -4.14
C GLY A 173 20.15 11.57 -4.86
N GLN A 174 20.93 12.33 -4.09
CA GLN A 174 22.20 12.92 -4.53
C GLN A 174 23.35 12.00 -4.15
N ASP A 175 23.43 10.82 -4.76
CA ASP A 175 24.54 9.92 -4.51
C ASP A 175 25.83 10.47 -5.15
N GLU A 176 26.85 10.71 -4.32
CA GLU A 176 28.21 11.06 -4.76
C GLU A 176 28.86 9.97 -5.64
N HIS A 177 28.29 8.75 -5.64
CA HIS A 177 28.88 7.53 -6.20
C HIS A 177 28.34 7.15 -7.59
N GLY A 178 27.83 8.10 -8.40
CA GLY A 178 27.44 7.83 -9.79
C GLY A 178 26.16 7.00 -9.98
N GLY A 179 25.45 6.66 -8.89
CA GLY A 179 24.13 6.01 -8.89
C GLY A 179 24.16 4.50 -8.60
N ILE A 180 23.10 3.80 -9.01
CA ILE A 180 22.95 2.34 -8.89
C ILE A 180 24.03 1.61 -9.71
N LEU A 181 24.90 0.85 -9.04
CA LEU A 181 25.92 0.00 -9.67
C LEU A 181 25.25 -1.17 -10.41
N LEU A 182 25.71 -1.47 -11.62
CA LEU A 182 25.24 -2.59 -12.45
C LEU A 182 26.26 -3.72 -12.48
N THR A 183 27.51 -3.40 -12.75
CA THR A 183 28.62 -4.37 -12.84
C THR A 183 29.97 -3.66 -12.72
N LYS A 184 31.05 -4.42 -12.73
CA LYS A 184 32.43 -3.92 -12.87
C LYS A 184 33.07 -4.57 -14.09
N LEU A 185 33.85 -3.78 -14.82
CA LEU A 185 34.61 -4.24 -15.98
C LEU A 185 36.09 -4.21 -15.67
N ALA A 186 36.78 -5.34 -15.84
CA ALA A 186 38.23 -5.38 -15.82
C ALA A 186 38.81 -4.69 -17.05
N LYS A 187 40.11 -4.39 -17.02
CA LYS A 187 40.79 -3.71 -18.12
C LYS A 187 40.61 -4.47 -19.45
N ASN A 188 40.27 -3.72 -20.49
CA ASN A 188 39.97 -4.17 -21.85
C ASN A 188 38.66 -4.97 -22.03
N GLN A 189 37.82 -5.09 -21.00
CA GLN A 189 36.48 -5.66 -21.18
C GLN A 189 35.50 -4.62 -21.72
N ARG A 190 34.57 -5.09 -22.57
CA ARG A 190 33.47 -4.30 -23.11
C ARG A 190 32.10 -4.91 -22.81
N ILE A 191 31.11 -4.05 -22.62
CA ILE A 191 29.68 -4.39 -22.63
C ILE A 191 28.98 -3.49 -23.64
N LYS A 192 28.19 -4.10 -24.53
CA LYS A 192 27.30 -3.43 -25.48
C LYS A 192 25.92 -4.09 -25.49
N LEU A 193 24.92 -3.36 -24.98
CA LEU A 193 23.55 -3.83 -24.82
C LEU A 193 22.55 -2.84 -25.43
N HIS A 194 21.47 -3.39 -26.01
CA HIS A 194 20.27 -2.66 -26.36
C HIS A 194 19.14 -3.04 -25.41
N LEU A 195 18.53 -2.06 -24.75
CA LEU A 195 17.51 -2.26 -23.72
C LEU A 195 16.17 -1.72 -24.22
N THR A 196 15.11 -2.51 -24.08
CA THR A 196 13.74 -2.08 -24.37
C THR A 196 12.91 -2.10 -23.10
N ALA A 197 12.39 -0.94 -22.71
CA ALA A 197 11.39 -0.82 -21.65
C ALA A 197 9.97 -0.75 -22.20
N ILE A 198 9.04 -1.34 -21.43
CA ILE A 198 7.62 -1.35 -21.73
C ILE A 198 6.80 -0.96 -20.51
N LYS A 199 5.57 -0.49 -20.79
CA LYS A 199 4.57 -0.25 -19.76
C LYS A 199 4.02 -1.57 -19.22
N GLY A 200 4.11 -1.76 -17.91
CA GLY A 200 3.58 -2.92 -17.19
C GLY A 200 2.97 -2.53 -15.86
N SER A 201 2.67 -3.53 -15.03
CA SER A 201 2.09 -3.36 -13.69
C SER A 201 2.64 -4.42 -12.73
N GLY A 202 2.72 -4.10 -11.44
CA GLY A 202 3.22 -4.99 -10.39
C GLY A 202 2.54 -6.38 -10.33
N ARG A 203 1.32 -6.50 -10.86
CA ARG A 203 0.60 -7.78 -11.00
C ARG A 203 1.30 -8.80 -11.89
N VAL A 204 2.07 -8.35 -12.88
CA VAL A 204 2.82 -9.21 -13.79
C VAL A 204 4.18 -9.55 -13.20
N HIS A 205 4.91 -8.55 -12.71
CA HIS A 205 6.22 -8.72 -12.10
C HIS A 205 6.53 -7.56 -11.15
N ALA A 206 7.28 -7.84 -10.09
CA ALA A 206 7.63 -6.86 -9.05
C ALA A 206 8.41 -5.64 -9.58
N LYS A 207 9.11 -5.78 -10.71
CA LYS A 207 9.84 -4.68 -11.36
C LYS A 207 8.96 -3.49 -11.77
N TRP A 208 7.66 -3.72 -11.95
CA TRP A 208 6.69 -2.65 -12.25
C TRP A 208 5.93 -2.15 -11.01
N MET A 209 6.36 -2.52 -9.80
CA MET A 209 5.79 -1.97 -8.58
C MET A 209 6.31 -0.52 -8.40
N PRO A 210 5.42 0.49 -8.34
CA PRO A 210 5.85 1.89 -8.20
C PRO A 210 6.29 2.23 -6.77
N VAL A 211 5.96 1.40 -5.80
CA VAL A 211 6.22 1.61 -4.36
C VAL A 211 7.28 0.63 -3.86
N GLN A 212 8.14 1.13 -2.98
CA GLN A 212 8.98 0.29 -2.12
C GLN A 212 8.14 -0.34 -1.01
N THR A 213 7.32 0.48 -0.35
CA THR A 213 6.34 0.02 0.62
C THR A 213 5.03 0.77 0.47
N ALA A 214 3.92 0.03 0.63
CA ALA A 214 2.60 0.59 0.81
C ALA A 214 1.92 -0.22 1.91
N CYS A 215 1.88 0.34 3.10
CA CYS A 215 1.34 -0.29 4.29
C CYS A 215 0.41 0.66 5.02
N PHE A 216 -0.44 0.09 5.87
CA PHE A 216 -1.23 0.87 6.81
C PHE A 216 -1.23 0.18 8.16
N ARG A 217 -1.37 1.00 9.20
CA ARG A 217 -1.57 0.58 10.58
C ARG A 217 -2.90 1.17 11.07
N ARG A 218 -3.57 0.49 11.98
CA ARG A 218 -4.80 1.03 12.58
C ARG A 218 -4.48 2.02 13.68
N ASP A 219 -5.41 2.91 13.94
CA ASP A 219 -5.33 3.84 15.06
C ASP A 219 -5.54 3.05 16.38
N PRO A 220 -4.66 3.20 17.37
CA PRO A 220 -4.79 2.52 18.66
C PRO A 220 -5.79 3.23 19.58
N ILE A 221 -6.83 2.51 19.99
CA ILE A 221 -7.76 2.88 21.05
C ILE A 221 -7.25 2.31 22.37
N ILE A 222 -6.73 3.17 23.22
CA ILE A 222 -6.22 2.80 24.54
C ILE A 222 -7.33 2.99 25.56
N THR A 223 -7.73 1.91 26.21
CA THR A 223 -8.72 1.91 27.29
C THR A 223 -8.03 1.69 28.61
N VAL A 224 -8.27 2.59 29.57
CA VAL A 224 -7.80 2.50 30.96
C VAL A 224 -9.03 2.68 31.85
N ASP A 225 -9.19 1.83 32.86
CA ASP A 225 -10.19 2.03 33.90
C ASP A 225 -9.69 3.13 34.88
N PRO A 226 -10.27 4.34 34.86
CA PRO A 226 -9.70 5.48 35.57
C PRO A 226 -9.74 5.30 37.09
N ASP A 227 -10.83 4.76 37.63
CA ASP A 227 -11.02 4.63 39.08
C ASP A 227 -10.08 3.57 39.66
N ARG A 228 -9.98 2.42 38.97
CA ARG A 228 -9.09 1.33 39.38
C ARG A 228 -7.62 1.67 39.15
N MET A 229 -7.30 2.40 38.09
CA MET A 229 -5.94 2.87 37.83
C MET A 229 -5.53 3.89 38.88
N GLN A 230 -6.41 4.82 39.26
CA GLN A 230 -6.08 5.82 40.29
C GLN A 230 -5.85 5.18 41.66
N ALA A 231 -6.67 4.19 42.03
CA ALA A 231 -6.52 3.42 43.26
C ALA A 231 -5.29 2.49 43.28
N ALA A 232 -4.64 2.23 42.13
CA ALA A 232 -3.46 1.37 42.08
C ALA A 232 -2.24 2.04 42.76
N PRO A 233 -1.38 1.27 43.46
CA PRO A 233 -0.14 1.79 44.02
C PRO A 233 0.77 2.40 42.95
N LEU A 234 1.57 3.39 43.34
CA LEU A 234 2.52 4.07 42.45
C LEU A 234 3.49 3.09 41.75
N ASP A 235 4.01 2.11 42.48
CA ASP A 235 4.91 1.08 41.94
C ASP A 235 4.26 0.27 40.80
N HIS A 236 2.97 -0.05 40.94
CA HIS A 236 2.23 -0.78 39.93
C HIS A 236 2.02 0.09 38.67
N LYS A 237 1.67 1.37 38.84
CA LYS A 237 1.54 2.33 37.74
C LYS A 237 2.86 2.47 36.97
N LEU A 238 3.97 2.62 37.69
CA LEU A 238 5.31 2.73 37.12
C LEU A 238 5.69 1.46 36.34
N ARG A 239 5.45 0.27 36.90
CA ARG A 239 5.75 -1.00 36.22
C ARG A 239 4.92 -1.18 34.95
N ILE A 240 3.62 -0.88 34.98
CA ILE A 240 2.74 -0.96 33.79
C ILE A 240 3.19 0.03 32.71
N ALA A 241 3.53 1.27 33.10
CA ALA A 241 4.01 2.27 32.15
C ALA A 241 5.37 1.88 31.54
N ALA A 242 6.29 1.37 32.36
CA ALA A 242 7.63 0.95 31.95
C ALA A 242 7.63 -0.31 31.06
N ALA A 243 6.60 -1.16 31.15
CA ALA A 243 6.44 -2.32 30.28
C ALA A 243 6.23 -1.94 28.80
N CYS A 244 5.77 -0.71 28.51
CA CYS A 244 5.56 -0.27 27.14
C CYS A 244 6.89 0.13 26.46
N PRO A 245 7.35 -0.60 25.42
CA PRO A 245 8.63 -0.33 24.77
C PRO A 245 8.65 1.04 24.06
N THR A 246 7.50 1.49 23.55
CA THR A 246 7.36 2.75 22.82
C THR A 246 6.94 3.92 23.71
N LYS A 247 6.89 3.74 25.04
CA LYS A 247 6.60 4.81 26.02
C LYS A 247 5.29 5.56 25.72
N VAL A 248 4.24 4.79 25.43
CA VAL A 248 2.88 5.31 25.22
C VAL A 248 2.32 5.96 26.49
N PHE A 249 2.72 5.44 27.65
CA PHE A 249 2.26 5.85 28.96
C PHE A 249 3.32 6.67 29.70
N ARG A 250 2.86 7.62 30.52
CA ARG A 250 3.67 8.42 31.43
C ARG A 250 3.00 8.42 32.80
N VAL A 251 3.79 8.42 33.87
CA VAL A 251 3.28 8.56 35.23
C VAL A 251 3.78 9.88 35.80
N ASP A 252 2.87 10.75 36.23
CA ASP A 252 3.19 12.01 36.91
C ASP A 252 3.16 11.78 38.42
N GLU A 253 4.33 11.78 39.05
CA GLU A 253 4.49 11.55 40.50
C GLU A 253 4.11 12.78 41.35
N GLU A 254 4.09 13.97 40.75
CA GLU A 254 3.98 15.25 41.47
C GLU A 254 2.54 15.73 41.73
N GLN A 255 1.55 15.16 41.04
CA GLN A 255 0.19 15.72 41.02
C GLN A 255 -0.70 15.27 42.19
N GLU A 256 -0.59 14.02 42.66
CA GLU A 256 -1.41 13.45 43.74
C GLU A 256 -0.63 12.40 44.55
N GLU A 257 -1.04 12.18 45.81
CA GLU A 257 -0.50 11.09 46.65
C GLU A 257 -0.79 9.72 45.98
N GLY A 258 0.20 9.21 45.23
CA GLY A 258 0.11 7.94 44.51
C GLY A 258 0.32 8.02 42.99
N GLY A 259 0.55 9.22 42.43
CA GLY A 259 0.89 9.50 41.03
C GLY A 259 -0.23 9.25 39.99
N THR A 260 -0.24 10.02 38.90
CA THR A 260 -1.29 9.98 37.86
C THR A 260 -0.80 9.22 36.63
N PHE A 261 -1.54 8.20 36.18
CA PHE A 261 -1.23 7.45 34.96
C PHE A 261 -1.84 8.13 33.73
N ILE A 262 -1.00 8.53 32.77
CA ILE A 262 -1.39 9.34 31.61
C ILE A 262 -1.04 8.59 30.32
N VAL A 263 -2.00 8.56 29.39
CA VAL A 263 -1.77 8.09 28.02
C VAL A 263 -1.25 9.29 27.19
N GLU A 264 0.06 9.40 27.03
CA GLU A 264 0.70 10.55 26.38
C GLU A 264 0.74 10.38 24.85
N LYS A 265 1.16 9.21 24.37
CA LYS A 265 1.46 8.96 22.96
C LYS A 265 0.73 7.73 22.44
N PRO A 266 -0.61 7.74 22.39
CA PRO A 266 -1.39 6.56 21.99
C PRO A 266 -0.95 6.02 20.63
N GLN A 267 -0.67 6.93 19.68
CA GLN A 267 -0.25 6.63 18.31
C GLN A 267 1.05 5.81 18.18
N GLN A 268 1.88 5.74 19.22
CA GLN A 268 3.12 4.95 19.23
C GLN A 268 2.91 3.52 19.71
N CYS A 269 1.70 3.13 20.12
CA CYS A 269 1.38 1.76 20.47
C CYS A 269 1.62 0.83 19.29
N MET A 270 2.32 -0.28 19.54
CA MET A 270 2.62 -1.32 18.56
C MET A 270 1.83 -2.62 18.79
N PHE A 271 0.79 -2.57 19.63
CA PHE A 271 -0.07 -3.72 19.97
C PHE A 271 0.72 -4.94 20.47
N CYS A 272 1.71 -4.72 21.34
CA CYS A 272 2.52 -5.78 21.94
C CYS A 272 1.86 -6.44 23.16
N ASP A 273 0.76 -5.88 23.67
CA ASP A 273 0.04 -6.30 24.89
C ASP A 273 0.83 -6.35 26.21
N GLU A 274 2.12 -6.00 26.20
CA GLU A 274 2.97 -5.90 27.40
C GLU A 274 2.35 -5.11 28.57
N CYS A 275 1.68 -3.98 28.30
CA CYS A 275 1.01 -3.22 29.37
C CYS A 275 -0.15 -3.99 30.01
N THR A 276 -0.86 -4.81 29.23
CA THR A 276 -1.96 -5.65 29.72
C THR A 276 -1.40 -6.84 30.49
N MET A 277 -0.36 -7.50 29.96
CA MET A 277 0.33 -8.58 30.65
C MET A 277 0.93 -8.13 31.98
N ALA A 278 1.59 -6.97 32.01
CA ALA A 278 2.14 -6.39 33.24
C ALA A 278 1.05 -6.09 34.28
N ALA A 279 -0.12 -5.62 33.84
CA ALA A 279 -1.26 -5.40 34.73
C ALA A 279 -1.82 -6.72 35.27
N GLU A 280 -1.92 -7.76 34.45
CA GLU A 280 -2.41 -9.08 34.85
C GLU A 280 -1.47 -9.79 35.83
N GLU A 281 -0.15 -9.68 35.64
CA GLU A 281 0.86 -10.18 36.58
C GLU A 281 0.74 -9.53 37.97
N LEU A 282 0.34 -8.27 38.01
CA LEU A 282 0.08 -7.51 39.24
C LEU A 282 -1.31 -7.80 39.84
N GLY A 283 -2.08 -8.69 39.23
CA GLY A 283 -3.40 -9.12 39.70
C GLY A 283 -4.57 -8.27 39.17
N TYR A 284 -4.34 -7.40 38.20
CA TYR A 284 -5.39 -6.58 37.59
C TYR A 284 -5.89 -7.19 36.29
N ARG A 285 -7.19 -7.45 36.20
CA ARG A 285 -7.86 -7.78 34.94
C ARG A 285 -8.47 -6.54 34.30
N ASP A 286 -8.32 -6.42 32.99
CA ASP A 286 -8.94 -5.36 32.17
C ASP A 286 -8.64 -3.93 32.66
N LEU A 287 -7.48 -3.71 33.28
CA LEU A 287 -7.10 -2.39 33.80
C LEU A 287 -6.61 -1.45 32.69
N VAL A 288 -5.84 -2.00 31.75
CA VAL A 288 -5.34 -1.32 30.57
C VAL A 288 -5.38 -2.28 29.38
N ALA A 289 -5.85 -1.79 28.24
CA ALA A 289 -5.82 -2.53 26.99
C ALA A 289 -5.64 -1.57 25.82
N ALA A 290 -4.93 -2.04 24.79
CA ALA A 290 -4.87 -1.39 23.49
C ALA A 290 -5.73 -2.19 22.51
N ARG A 291 -6.66 -1.53 21.84
CA ARG A 291 -7.51 -2.11 20.81
C ARG A 291 -7.36 -1.34 19.51
N GLU A 292 -7.67 -2.00 18.41
CA GLU A 292 -7.60 -1.38 17.09
C GLU A 292 -8.88 -0.61 16.74
N ASP A 293 -8.78 0.61 16.21
CA ASP A 293 -9.90 1.27 15.54
C ASP A 293 -10.15 0.60 14.17
N GLN A 294 -11.36 0.11 13.97
CA GLN A 294 -11.78 -0.54 12.72
C GLN A 294 -12.10 0.45 11.59
N HIS A 295 -12.14 1.76 11.87
CA HIS A 295 -12.56 2.78 10.91
C HIS A 295 -11.53 3.90 10.69
N LYS A 296 -10.36 3.80 11.34
CA LYS A 296 -9.29 4.80 11.24
C LYS A 296 -7.95 4.10 11.04
N VAL A 297 -7.31 4.40 9.91
CA VAL A 297 -6.03 3.81 9.53
C VAL A 297 -5.04 4.87 9.09
N HIS A 298 -3.77 4.68 9.40
CA HIS A 298 -2.66 5.52 8.98
C HIS A 298 -1.88 4.77 7.90
N PHE A 299 -1.84 5.35 6.71
CA PHE A 299 -1.06 4.85 5.58
C PHE A 299 0.33 5.45 5.56
N THR A 300 1.28 4.62 5.14
CA THR A 300 2.62 5.04 4.71
C THR A 300 2.85 4.48 3.32
N ILE A 301 3.16 5.36 2.38
CA ILE A 301 3.54 5.03 1.00
C ILE A 301 4.94 5.56 0.77
N GLU A 302 5.85 4.70 0.35
CA GLU A 302 7.20 5.05 -0.09
C GLU A 302 7.34 4.69 -1.56
N SER A 303 7.66 5.68 -2.39
CA SER A 303 7.88 5.52 -3.82
C SER A 303 9.25 4.91 -4.10
N THR A 304 9.37 4.21 -5.21
CA THR A 304 10.66 3.79 -5.79
C THR A 304 11.44 4.93 -6.45
N GLY A 305 10.85 6.13 -6.53
CA GLY A 305 11.37 7.27 -7.29
C GLY A 305 10.84 7.34 -8.72
N ALA A 306 10.25 6.26 -9.24
CA ALA A 306 9.65 6.23 -10.59
C ALA A 306 8.53 7.27 -10.77
N MET A 307 7.82 7.65 -9.71
CA MET A 307 6.87 8.77 -9.71
C MET A 307 6.63 9.26 -8.27
N PRO A 308 6.15 10.49 -8.06
CA PRO A 308 5.87 10.98 -6.71
C PRO A 308 4.84 10.13 -5.95
N ALA A 309 5.02 9.90 -4.65
CA ALA A 309 4.14 9.07 -3.83
C ALA A 309 2.66 9.51 -3.88
N VAL A 310 2.40 10.82 -3.92
CA VAL A 310 1.05 11.38 -4.10
C VAL A 310 0.41 11.02 -5.44
N MET A 311 1.22 10.88 -6.50
CA MET A 311 0.73 10.48 -7.82
C MET A 311 0.30 9.01 -7.81
N ILE A 312 1.00 8.15 -7.06
CA ILE A 312 0.64 6.74 -6.90
C ILE A 312 -0.74 6.62 -6.26
N LEU A 313 -1.00 7.37 -5.18
CA LEU A 313 -2.31 7.37 -4.50
C LEU A 313 -3.43 7.85 -5.43
N LYS A 314 -3.21 8.95 -6.17
CA LYS A 314 -4.18 9.48 -7.14
C LYS A 314 -4.51 8.46 -8.22
N LYS A 315 -3.50 7.86 -8.85
CA LYS A 315 -3.68 6.81 -9.86
C LYS A 315 -4.40 5.59 -9.29
N ALA A 316 -4.11 5.20 -8.04
CA ALA A 316 -4.79 4.09 -7.41
C ALA A 316 -6.29 4.36 -7.19
N MET A 317 -6.66 5.58 -6.81
CA MET A 317 -8.07 5.98 -6.71
C MET A 317 -8.77 6.01 -8.07
N GLU A 318 -8.10 6.52 -9.11
CA GLU A 318 -8.62 6.50 -10.49
C GLU A 318 -8.87 5.08 -10.98
N ILE A 319 -7.93 4.16 -10.74
CA ILE A 319 -8.08 2.74 -11.09
C ILE A 319 -9.23 2.09 -10.32
N LEU A 320 -9.34 2.37 -9.02
CA LEU A 320 -10.44 1.83 -8.21
C LEU A 320 -11.80 2.33 -8.72
N SER A 321 -11.92 3.63 -8.98
CA SER A 321 -13.11 4.26 -9.57
C SER A 321 -13.44 3.66 -10.94
N GLY A 322 -12.44 3.49 -11.79
CA GLY A 322 -12.59 2.86 -13.12
C GLY A 322 -13.17 1.45 -13.03
N LYS A 323 -12.65 0.60 -12.14
CA LYS A 323 -13.15 -0.77 -11.93
C LYS A 323 -14.61 -0.80 -11.47
N VAL A 324 -15.00 0.10 -10.56
CA VAL A 324 -16.38 0.19 -10.08
C VAL A 324 -17.31 0.69 -11.19
N ASN A 325 -16.87 1.67 -11.98
CA ASN A 325 -17.64 2.17 -13.12
C ASN A 325 -17.82 1.10 -14.20
N GLU A 326 -16.79 0.32 -14.53
CA GLU A 326 -16.90 -0.79 -15.49
C GLU A 326 -17.92 -1.84 -15.03
N LEU A 327 -17.90 -2.20 -13.74
CA LEU A 327 -18.89 -3.11 -13.15
C LEU A 327 -20.31 -2.53 -13.24
N ARG A 328 -20.46 -1.22 -13.00
CA ARG A 328 -21.74 -0.53 -13.09
C ARG A 328 -22.30 -0.54 -14.52
N GLU A 329 -21.46 -0.31 -15.53
CA GLU A 329 -21.91 -0.35 -16.93
C GLU A 329 -22.31 -1.77 -17.35
N LYS A 330 -21.53 -2.80 -16.98
CA LYS A 330 -21.91 -4.21 -17.22
C LYS A 330 -23.24 -4.58 -16.57
N LEU A 331 -23.54 -4.05 -15.38
CA LEU A 331 -24.82 -4.27 -14.73
C LEU A 331 -25.99 -3.69 -15.53
N LYS A 332 -25.81 -2.51 -16.16
CA LYS A 332 -26.84 -1.90 -17.02
C LYS A 332 -27.06 -2.71 -18.29
N GLU A 333 -26.00 -3.23 -18.90
CA GLU A 333 -26.09 -4.09 -20.09
C GLU A 333 -26.97 -5.32 -19.80
N ILE A 334 -26.72 -6.01 -18.68
CA ILE A 334 -27.54 -7.17 -18.26
C ILE A 334 -29.00 -6.79 -18.03
N GLN A 335 -29.27 -5.64 -17.43
CA GLN A 335 -30.64 -5.17 -17.21
C GLN A 335 -31.37 -4.84 -18.52
N MET A 336 -30.65 -4.33 -19.53
CA MET A 336 -31.22 -4.06 -20.86
C MET A 336 -31.52 -5.35 -21.63
N GLU A 337 -30.66 -6.36 -21.53
CA GLU A 337 -30.87 -7.67 -22.15
C GLU A 337 -32.08 -8.41 -21.53
N GLN A 338 -32.22 -8.38 -20.20
CA GLN A 338 -33.36 -8.98 -19.49
C GLN A 338 -34.68 -8.20 -19.66
N GLY A 339 -34.59 -6.88 -19.89
CA GLY A 339 -35.75 -6.05 -20.24
C GLY A 339 -36.26 -6.27 -21.67
N GLY A 340 -35.45 -6.86 -22.55
CA GLY A 340 -35.83 -7.21 -23.93
C GLY A 340 -36.63 -8.51 -24.07
N GLU A 341 -36.45 -9.47 -23.16
CA GLU A 341 -37.16 -10.77 -23.18
C GLU A 341 -38.47 -10.77 -22.37
N GLY A 342 -38.72 -9.72 -21.58
CA GLY A 342 -39.94 -9.60 -20.75
C GLY A 342 -41.08 -8.77 -21.35
N ALA A 343 -40.89 -8.16 -22.52
CA ALA A 343 -41.84 -7.17 -23.08
C ALA A 343 -42.87 -7.74 -24.10
N GLU A 344 -42.85 -9.04 -24.40
CA GLU A 344 -43.84 -9.68 -25.30
C GLU A 344 -44.88 -10.56 -24.57
N GLY A 345 -44.81 -10.72 -23.24
CA GLY A 345 -45.69 -11.62 -22.48
C GLY A 345 -46.80 -10.99 -21.63
N MET A 346 -46.90 -9.66 -21.55
CA MET A 346 -47.78 -8.98 -20.58
C MET A 346 -48.62 -7.84 -21.17
N ARG A 347 -48.95 -7.94 -22.47
CA ARG A 347 -49.86 -7.01 -23.16
C ARG A 347 -51.11 -7.69 -23.72
N GLU A 348 -51.64 -8.71 -23.06
CA GLU A 348 -53.01 -9.15 -23.31
C GLU A 348 -53.67 -9.52 -21.98
N GLY A 349 -54.63 -8.69 -21.55
CA GLY A 349 -55.52 -8.98 -20.43
C GLY A 349 -55.35 -8.03 -19.26
N MET A 350 -55.91 -6.83 -19.37
CA MET A 350 -56.83 -6.22 -18.39
C MET A 350 -57.19 -4.80 -18.85
N ASP A 351 -58.20 -4.73 -19.72
CA ASP A 351 -59.05 -3.55 -19.83
C ASP A 351 -60.04 -3.52 -18.63
N LEU A 352 -60.61 -2.34 -18.38
CA LEU A 352 -61.67 -1.96 -17.41
C LEU A 352 -61.12 -1.56 -16.02
N ASP A 353 -61.46 -0.42 -15.39
CA ASP A 353 -62.41 0.64 -15.67
C ASP A 353 -62.12 1.86 -14.77
N HIS A 354 -62.80 2.97 -15.09
CA HIS A 354 -62.88 4.26 -14.41
C HIS A 354 -63.06 4.28 -12.88
N ASP A 355 -62.56 5.39 -12.30
CA ASP A 355 -63.01 6.12 -11.10
C ASP A 355 -62.93 5.47 -9.71
N ILE A 356 -62.30 6.18 -8.75
CA ILE A 356 -62.81 6.60 -7.42
C ILE A 356 -61.64 7.05 -6.49
N ILE A 357 -61.73 8.31 -6.04
CA ILE A 357 -60.96 9.06 -5.00
C ILE A 357 -61.35 8.46 -3.60
N PRO A 358 -60.61 8.53 -2.44
CA PRO A 358 -60.06 9.80 -1.96
C PRO A 358 -58.92 9.89 -0.93
N ASP A 359 -58.48 11.16 -0.83
CA ASP A 359 -57.92 11.88 0.32
C ASP A 359 -58.66 11.63 1.65
N GLU A 360 -57.95 11.99 2.75
CA GLU A 360 -58.34 12.03 4.17
C GLU A 360 -57.96 10.82 5.05
N LEU A 361 -56.96 11.00 5.92
CA LEU A 361 -57.23 11.30 7.34
C LEU A 361 -55.93 11.60 8.12
N MET A 362 -55.84 12.84 8.58
CA MET A 362 -55.01 13.28 9.68
C MET A 362 -55.40 12.62 11.01
N LEU A 363 -54.39 12.23 11.79
CA LEU A 363 -54.25 12.34 13.27
C LEU A 363 -55.21 11.50 14.15
N PRO A 364 -54.93 11.29 15.47
CA PRO A 364 -54.14 12.09 16.44
C PRO A 364 -52.62 12.01 16.35
#